data_AF-A0A356S472-F1
#
_entry.id   AF-A0A356S472-F1
#
_cell.length_a   1.000
_cell.length_b   1.000
_cell.length_c   1.000
_cell.angle_alpha   90.00
_cell.angle_beta   90.00
_cell.angle_gamma   90.00
#
_symmetry.space_group_name_H-M   'P 1'
#
loop_
_entity.id
_entity.type
_entity.pdbx_description
1 polymer ?
#
loop_
_entity_poly.entity_id
_entity_poly.type
_entity_poly.pdbx_seq_one_letter_code
_entity_poly.pdbx_strand_id
1 'polypeptide(L)'
;MNSRLLPLHLIAMFACLSVAVRAADSPIEAISDPLPEPIEFGSITVTATPFVRVPRSEDSSDVAMTNPAYARIQYMYPIPDGSDRLVINDLRGLLYITDSSGREPVVFLDIREQGAGFDDSMFPNETGLAGFAFHPQFAAAGTPGFGKFYTTFSASSDSGTANYLDHDAENHESVVREWSVADPSANRFQGSSREIFRIGQFAQNHNIGNIAFNPAARPGDADFGMLYFSLGDGGGANDPNENGQSLSEPM
;
A
#
# COMPACT_ATOMS: atom_id res chain seq x y z
N MET A 1 -47.10 67.40 -46.54
CA MET A 1 -45.76 66.81 -46.79
C MET A 1 -44.99 66.87 -45.49
N ASN A 2 -44.82 65.72 -44.84
CA ASN A 2 -43.52 65.10 -44.53
C ASN A 2 -42.51 66.12 -43.97
N SER A 3 -42.07 66.04 -42.72
CA SER A 3 -41.39 64.87 -42.20
C SER A 3 -41.22 64.99 -40.68
N ARG A 4 -41.48 63.87 -40.00
CA ARG A 4 -41.13 63.64 -38.60
C ARG A 4 -39.62 63.41 -38.52
N LEU A 5 -38.93 64.08 -37.60
CA LEU A 5 -37.62 63.66 -37.12
C LEU A 5 -37.75 63.38 -35.63
N LEU A 6 -37.71 62.10 -35.27
CA LEU A 6 -37.64 61.63 -33.89
C LEU A 6 -36.27 62.01 -33.29
N PRO A 7 -36.22 62.42 -32.01
CA PRO A 7 -34.95 62.47 -31.28
C PRO A 7 -34.46 61.04 -30.99
N LEU A 8 -33.19 60.81 -31.31
CA LEU A 8 -32.46 59.57 -31.07
C LEU A 8 -32.32 59.36 -29.54
N HIS A 9 -33.02 58.40 -28.98
CA HIS A 9 -32.81 57.99 -27.59
C HIS A 9 -31.53 57.15 -27.51
N LEU A 10 -30.50 57.70 -26.86
CA LEU A 10 -29.27 57.01 -26.49
C LEU A 10 -29.59 56.03 -25.35
N ILE A 11 -29.77 54.75 -25.68
CA ILE A 11 -29.89 53.67 -24.68
C ILE A 11 -28.49 53.39 -24.15
N ALA A 12 -28.19 53.91 -22.96
CA ALA A 12 -26.98 53.54 -22.22
C ALA A 12 -27.14 52.11 -21.69
N MET A 13 -26.51 51.15 -22.34
CA MET A 13 -26.44 49.76 -21.91
C MET A 13 -25.49 49.67 -20.71
N PHE A 14 -26.03 49.65 -19.49
CA PHE A 14 -25.27 49.39 -18.27
C PHE A 14 -24.86 47.91 -18.28
N ALA A 15 -23.62 47.64 -18.67
CA ALA A 15 -23.01 46.33 -18.46
C ALA A 15 -22.73 46.18 -16.95
N CYS A 16 -23.59 45.47 -16.23
CA CYS A 16 -23.29 45.00 -14.88
C CYS A 16 -22.15 43.99 -14.97
N LEU A 17 -20.92 44.46 -14.74
CA LEU A 17 -19.76 43.61 -14.57
C LEU A 17 -19.87 42.93 -13.20
N SER A 18 -20.45 41.73 -13.16
CA SER A 18 -20.42 40.88 -11.98
C SER A 18 -18.98 40.42 -11.75
N VAL A 19 -18.24 41.13 -10.91
CA VAL A 19 -16.95 40.68 -10.40
C VAL A 19 -17.22 39.50 -9.48
N ALA A 20 -17.06 38.28 -9.99
CA ALA A 20 -16.96 37.10 -9.15
C ALA A 20 -15.68 37.23 -8.33
N VAL A 21 -15.81 37.72 -7.09
CA VAL A 21 -14.74 37.63 -6.10
C VAL A 21 -14.60 36.15 -5.77
N ARG A 22 -13.68 35.47 -6.45
CA ARG A 22 -13.12 34.24 -5.92
C ARG A 22 -12.29 34.65 -4.73
N ALA A 23 -12.77 34.37 -3.52
CA ALA A 23 -11.89 34.30 -2.37
C ALA A 23 -10.87 33.20 -2.71
N ALA A 24 -9.67 33.60 -3.13
CA ALA A 24 -8.55 32.70 -3.06
C ALA A 24 -8.34 32.48 -1.57
N ASP A 25 -8.55 31.25 -1.10
CA ASP A 25 -8.13 30.87 0.24
C ASP A 25 -6.66 31.27 0.37
N SER A 26 -6.37 32.09 1.37
CA SER A 26 -4.98 32.47 1.63
C SER A 26 -4.21 31.18 1.91
N PRO A 27 -3.05 30.95 1.27
CA PRO A 27 -2.25 29.78 1.55
C PRO A 27 -1.98 29.74 3.06
N ILE A 28 -2.25 28.60 3.70
CA ILE A 28 -1.92 28.40 5.11
C ILE A 28 -0.42 28.64 5.24
N GLU A 29 -0.04 29.66 6.00
CA GLU A 29 1.36 29.98 6.23
C GLU A 29 2.02 28.80 6.95
N ALA A 30 3.07 28.24 6.35
CA ALA A 30 3.75 27.08 6.91
C ALA A 30 4.31 27.42 8.30
N ILE A 31 4.01 26.57 9.29
CA ILE A 31 4.61 26.70 10.62
C ILE A 31 6.10 26.38 10.47
N SER A 32 6.96 27.38 10.72
CA SER A 32 8.41 27.25 10.51
C SER A 32 9.06 26.25 11.46
N ASP A 33 8.62 26.24 12.72
CA ASP A 33 9.01 25.28 13.73
C ASP A 33 7.84 25.02 14.68
N PRO A 34 7.12 23.89 14.53
CA PRO A 34 5.98 23.57 15.39
C PRO A 34 6.40 23.17 16.82
N LEU A 35 7.69 22.86 17.04
CA LEU A 35 8.23 22.44 18.34
C LEU A 35 9.57 23.18 18.60
N PRO A 36 9.52 24.49 18.86
CA PRO A 36 10.73 25.32 19.00
C PRO A 36 11.53 25.01 20.28
N GLU A 37 10.89 24.37 21.26
CA GLU A 37 11.53 23.94 22.50
C GLU A 37 12.05 22.50 22.36
N PRO A 38 13.21 22.17 22.97
CA PRO A 38 13.70 20.80 23.03
C PRO A 38 12.66 19.84 23.62
N ILE A 39 12.52 18.66 23.01
CA ILE A 39 11.63 17.61 23.53
C ILE A 39 12.19 17.10 24.86
N GLU A 40 11.46 17.34 25.96
CA GLU A 40 11.82 16.81 27.27
C GLU A 40 11.55 15.29 27.33
N PHE A 41 12.57 14.52 27.73
CA PHE A 41 12.39 13.08 27.95
C PHE A 41 11.55 12.83 29.20
N GLY A 42 10.47 12.06 29.04
CA GLY A 42 9.67 11.58 30.18
C GLY A 42 10.37 10.49 31.00
N SER A 43 9.71 10.01 32.06
CA SER A 43 10.23 8.97 32.96
C SER A 43 10.18 7.55 32.39
N ILE A 44 9.63 7.36 31.19
CA ILE A 44 9.48 6.05 30.56
C ILE A 44 10.83 5.64 29.97
N THR A 45 11.37 4.52 30.45
CA THR A 45 12.55 3.88 29.85
C THR A 45 12.09 2.64 29.08
N VAL A 46 12.51 2.54 27.82
CA VAL A 46 12.27 1.36 26.99
C VAL A 46 13.60 0.62 26.82
N THR A 47 13.60 -0.69 27.03
CA THR A 47 14.75 -1.56 26.74
C THR A 47 14.38 -2.52 25.62
N ALA A 48 15.26 -2.67 24.63
CA ALA A 48 15.13 -3.67 23.59
C ALA A 48 15.86 -4.95 24.00
N THR A 49 15.20 -6.10 23.87
CA THR A 49 15.81 -7.41 24.03
C THR A 49 15.75 -8.16 22.70
N PRO A 50 16.80 -8.92 22.33
CA PRO A 50 16.72 -9.82 21.18
C PRO A 50 15.50 -10.74 21.31
N PHE A 51 14.75 -10.87 20.21
CA PHE A 51 13.55 -11.71 20.16
C PHE A 51 13.72 -12.85 19.17
N VAL A 52 13.80 -12.53 17.88
CA VAL A 52 13.95 -13.50 16.80
C VAL A 52 14.81 -12.91 15.67
N ARG A 53 15.49 -13.77 14.93
CA ARG A 53 16.23 -13.40 13.73
C ARG A 53 15.75 -14.27 12.57
N VAL A 54 15.30 -13.66 11.48
CA VAL A 54 14.98 -14.40 10.26
C VAL A 54 16.25 -14.94 9.59
N PRO A 55 16.17 -16.01 8.79
CA PRO A 55 17.29 -16.46 7.96
C PRO A 55 17.83 -15.36 7.04
N ARG A 56 19.08 -15.50 6.60
CA ARG A 56 19.61 -14.61 5.55
C ARG A 56 18.80 -14.84 4.27
N SER A 57 18.31 -13.77 3.67
CA SER A 57 17.69 -13.80 2.34
C SER A 57 18.63 -13.23 1.29
N GLU A 58 18.42 -13.64 0.05
CA GLU A 58 19.17 -13.17 -1.12
C GLU A 58 18.16 -12.61 -2.13
N ASP A 59 18.57 -11.57 -2.85
CA ASP A 59 17.76 -11.01 -3.94
C ASP A 59 17.56 -12.12 -5.00
N SER A 60 16.41 -12.14 -5.70
CA SER A 60 16.22 -13.13 -6.76
C SER A 60 17.09 -12.85 -8.01
N SER A 61 17.57 -11.60 -8.14
CA SER A 61 18.48 -11.14 -9.17
C SER A 61 19.95 -11.33 -8.77
N ASP A 62 20.77 -11.82 -9.71
CA ASP A 62 22.23 -11.91 -9.56
C ASP A 62 22.91 -10.52 -9.55
N VAL A 63 22.19 -9.46 -9.89
CA VAL A 63 22.71 -8.08 -9.87
C VAL A 63 22.43 -7.48 -8.50
N ALA A 64 23.49 -7.21 -7.75
CA ALA A 64 23.40 -6.50 -6.47
C ALA A 64 22.90 -5.06 -6.68
N MET A 65 21.59 -4.89 -6.61
CA MET A 65 20.92 -3.59 -6.71
C MET A 65 20.68 -2.96 -5.33
N THR A 66 20.73 -3.76 -4.25
CA THR A 66 20.50 -3.35 -2.87
C THR A 66 21.80 -3.14 -2.08
N ASN A 67 21.65 -2.60 -0.86
CA ASN A 67 22.66 -2.70 0.18
C ASN A 67 22.85 -4.18 0.64
N PRO A 68 23.95 -4.54 1.33
CA PRO A 68 24.20 -5.92 1.77
C PRO A 68 23.34 -6.34 2.99
N ALA A 69 22.07 -5.93 3.05
CA ALA A 69 21.16 -6.28 4.12
C ALA A 69 21.04 -7.80 4.29
N TYR A 70 21.10 -8.23 5.56
CA TYR A 70 20.98 -9.64 5.93
C TYR A 70 19.59 -10.20 5.57
N ALA A 71 18.55 -9.41 5.80
CA ALA A 71 17.17 -9.65 5.40
C ALA A 71 16.45 -8.30 5.26
N ARG A 72 15.35 -8.24 4.50
CA ARG A 72 14.62 -6.99 4.21
C ARG A 72 13.22 -7.02 4.81
N ILE A 73 13.17 -7.19 6.13
CA ILE A 73 11.93 -7.36 6.88
C ILE A 73 11.13 -6.06 7.01
N GLN A 74 9.80 -6.15 6.89
CA GLN A 74 8.92 -4.98 7.00
C GLN A 74 7.98 -5.07 8.20
N TYR A 75 7.16 -6.13 8.26
CA TYR A 75 6.12 -6.28 9.27
C TYR A 75 6.21 -7.62 9.99
N MET A 76 5.71 -7.64 11.22
CA MET A 76 5.47 -8.84 11.99
C MET A 76 4.06 -8.80 12.58
N TYR A 77 3.19 -9.74 12.20
CA TYR A 77 1.79 -9.77 12.63
C TYR A 77 1.37 -11.17 13.09
N PRO A 78 0.43 -11.26 14.06
CA PRO A 78 -0.13 -12.54 14.47
C PRO A 78 -1.09 -13.11 13.42
N ILE A 79 -1.25 -14.44 13.42
CA ILE A 79 -2.34 -15.11 12.70
C ILE A 79 -3.59 -15.11 13.61
N PRO A 80 -4.78 -14.75 13.11
CA PRO A 80 -6.02 -14.73 13.90
C PRO A 80 -6.60 -16.16 14.06
N ASP A 81 -5.83 -17.04 14.69
CA ASP A 81 -6.15 -18.45 14.91
C ASP A 81 -5.94 -18.94 16.35
N GLY A 82 -5.46 -18.06 17.25
CA GLY A 82 -5.19 -18.38 18.64
C GLY A 82 -3.96 -19.27 18.87
N SER A 83 -3.08 -19.41 17.87
CA SER A 83 -1.90 -20.28 17.93
C SER A 83 -0.61 -19.60 18.43
N ASP A 84 -0.67 -18.30 18.72
CA ASP A 84 0.49 -17.43 18.99
C ASP A 84 1.53 -17.35 17.85
N ARG A 85 1.20 -17.88 16.66
CA ARG A 85 2.06 -17.77 15.48
C ARG A 85 2.16 -16.34 15.01
N LEU A 86 3.39 -15.94 14.72
CA LEU A 86 3.73 -14.65 14.14
C LEU A 86 4.28 -14.86 12.74
N VAL A 87 3.86 -14.02 11.81
CA VAL A 87 4.33 -14.03 10.42
C VAL A 87 5.18 -12.79 10.18
N ILE A 88 6.29 -12.94 9.47
CA ILE A 88 7.22 -11.87 9.11
C ILE A 88 7.37 -11.86 7.59
N ASN A 89 7.18 -10.73 6.92
CA ASN A 89 7.54 -10.61 5.51
C ASN A 89 8.94 -10.07 5.30
N ASP A 90 9.59 -10.55 4.25
CA ASP A 90 10.80 -9.99 3.65
C ASP A 90 10.46 -9.52 2.24
N LEU A 91 10.89 -8.31 1.87
CA LEU A 91 10.68 -7.73 0.54
C LEU A 91 11.13 -8.67 -0.59
N ARG A 92 12.11 -9.56 -0.35
CA ARG A 92 12.57 -10.59 -1.30
C ARG A 92 11.60 -11.74 -1.53
N GLY A 93 10.33 -11.59 -1.17
CA GLY A 93 9.26 -12.53 -1.53
C GLY A 93 9.01 -13.65 -0.52
N LEU A 94 9.50 -13.52 0.70
CA LEU A 94 9.39 -14.56 1.73
C LEU A 94 8.42 -14.14 2.84
N LEU A 95 7.52 -15.04 3.21
CA LEU A 95 6.82 -15.01 4.49
C LEU A 95 7.42 -16.08 5.40
N TYR A 96 7.90 -15.69 6.56
CA TYR A 96 8.36 -16.58 7.62
C TYR A 96 7.30 -16.73 8.70
N ILE A 97 7.22 -17.89 9.34
CA ILE A 97 6.46 -18.12 10.57
C ILE A 97 7.42 -18.37 11.74
N THR A 98 7.14 -17.71 12.85
CA THR A 98 7.68 -17.96 14.20
C THR A 98 6.52 -17.96 15.21
N ASP A 99 6.79 -17.85 16.50
CA ASP A 99 5.80 -17.74 17.56
C ASP A 99 6.22 -16.71 18.62
N SER A 100 5.35 -16.46 19.59
CA SER A 100 5.59 -15.55 20.72
C SER A 100 6.80 -15.89 21.59
N SER A 101 7.39 -17.09 21.46
CA SER A 101 8.62 -17.49 22.16
C SER A 101 9.90 -17.14 21.38
N GLY A 102 9.77 -16.69 20.12
CA GLY A 102 10.92 -16.35 19.27
C GLY A 102 11.59 -17.60 18.67
N ARG A 103 10.82 -18.65 18.41
CA ARG A 103 11.32 -19.88 17.77
C ARG A 103 11.99 -19.57 16.42
N GLU A 104 12.98 -20.36 16.03
CA GLU A 104 13.65 -20.21 14.73
C GLU A 104 12.62 -20.14 13.58
N PRO A 105 12.61 -19.06 12.79
CA PRO A 105 11.60 -18.87 11.75
C PRO A 105 11.71 -19.90 10.63
N VAL A 106 10.57 -20.37 10.13
CA VAL A 106 10.47 -21.25 8.96
C VAL A 106 9.78 -20.55 7.82
N VAL A 107 10.14 -20.85 6.57
CA VAL A 107 9.44 -20.30 5.40
C VAL A 107 8.02 -20.86 5.34
N PHE A 108 7.04 -19.99 5.47
CA PHE A 108 5.62 -20.27 5.24
C PHE A 108 5.29 -20.19 3.76
N LEU A 109 5.63 -19.07 3.10
CA LEU A 109 5.40 -18.85 1.68
C LEU A 109 6.68 -18.30 1.05
N ASP A 110 7.04 -18.85 -0.09
CA ASP A 110 7.98 -18.25 -1.03
C ASP A 110 7.20 -17.89 -2.30
N ILE A 111 6.92 -16.60 -2.49
CA ILE A 111 6.10 -16.13 -3.62
C ILE A 111 6.82 -16.30 -4.96
N ARG A 112 8.16 -16.34 -4.94
CA ARG A 112 9.01 -16.52 -6.13
C ARG A 112 8.75 -17.86 -6.80
N GLU A 113 8.37 -18.86 -6.00
CA GLU A 113 8.08 -20.22 -6.45
C GLU A 113 6.61 -20.43 -6.89
N GLN A 114 5.75 -19.41 -6.81
CA GLN A 114 4.30 -19.57 -7.04
C GLN A 114 3.83 -19.19 -8.45
N GLY A 115 4.72 -18.69 -9.31
CA GLY A 115 4.32 -18.16 -10.63
C GLY A 115 3.34 -16.99 -10.53
N ALA A 116 3.44 -16.19 -9.47
CA ALA A 116 2.53 -15.07 -9.19
C ALA A 116 2.91 -13.76 -9.92
N GLY A 117 3.98 -13.77 -10.74
CA GLY A 117 4.51 -12.59 -11.40
C GLY A 117 5.40 -11.71 -10.52
N PHE A 118 5.75 -12.17 -9.32
CA PHE A 118 6.61 -11.44 -8.39
C PHE A 118 7.93 -11.00 -9.03
N ASP A 119 8.30 -9.76 -8.78
CA ASP A 119 9.54 -9.17 -9.26
C ASP A 119 10.18 -8.30 -8.16
N ASP A 120 11.44 -8.58 -7.86
CA ASP A 120 12.32 -7.81 -6.96
C ASP A 120 13.58 -7.30 -7.68
N SER A 121 13.62 -7.38 -9.01
CA SER A 121 14.76 -6.98 -9.84
C SER A 121 14.84 -5.48 -10.09
N MET A 122 13.75 -4.73 -9.86
CA MET A 122 13.72 -3.27 -9.99
C MET A 122 14.49 -2.59 -8.86
N PHE A 123 14.74 -1.28 -8.99
CA PHE A 123 15.50 -0.53 -8.00
C PHE A 123 14.93 -0.77 -6.59
N PRO A 124 15.71 -1.38 -5.72
CA PRO A 124 15.08 -2.31 -4.79
C PRO A 124 14.63 -1.64 -3.50
N ASN A 125 14.77 -0.33 -3.33
CA ASN A 125 14.48 0.33 -2.06
C ASN A 125 13.01 0.21 -1.61
N GLU A 126 12.05 0.10 -2.56
CA GLU A 126 10.61 0.15 -2.28
C GLU A 126 9.77 -0.89 -3.03
N THR A 127 10.42 -1.87 -3.67
CA THR A 127 9.76 -2.94 -4.44
C THR A 127 9.89 -4.31 -3.75
N GLY A 128 9.02 -5.24 -4.15
CA GLY A 128 8.98 -6.61 -3.64
C GLY A 128 7.73 -6.88 -2.78
N LEU A 129 7.80 -7.82 -1.84
CA LEU A 129 6.68 -8.24 -1.00
C LEU A 129 6.44 -7.23 0.13
N ALA A 130 5.69 -6.19 -0.18
CA ALA A 130 5.49 -5.02 0.67
C ALA A 130 4.66 -5.31 1.94
N GLY A 131 3.64 -6.16 1.84
CA GLY A 131 2.72 -6.39 2.96
C GLY A 131 1.96 -7.71 2.88
N PHE A 132 1.36 -8.09 4.00
CA PHE A 132 0.48 -9.25 4.09
C PHE A 132 -0.60 -9.05 5.17
N ALA A 133 -1.74 -9.73 5.02
CA ALA A 133 -2.81 -9.74 6.01
C ALA A 133 -3.54 -11.09 6.03
N PHE A 134 -3.79 -11.65 7.21
CA PHE A 134 -4.66 -12.82 7.36
C PHE A 134 -6.10 -12.39 7.56
N HIS A 135 -7.05 -13.07 6.92
CA HIS A 135 -8.47 -12.77 7.11
C HIS A 135 -8.85 -12.94 8.59
N PRO A 136 -9.70 -12.08 9.20
CA PRO A 136 -10.15 -12.23 10.60
C PRO A 136 -10.86 -13.54 10.93
N GLN A 137 -11.14 -14.36 9.92
CA GLN A 137 -11.81 -15.65 10.00
C GLN A 137 -10.90 -16.79 9.51
N PHE A 138 -9.58 -16.57 9.45
CA PHE A 138 -8.62 -17.51 8.90
C PHE A 138 -8.77 -18.94 9.46
N ALA A 139 -9.02 -19.07 10.76
CA ALA A 139 -9.24 -20.36 11.42
C ALA A 139 -10.73 -20.76 11.60
N ALA A 140 -11.68 -19.94 11.15
CA ALA A 140 -13.10 -20.21 11.35
C ALA A 140 -13.67 -21.08 10.21
N ALA A 141 -13.64 -22.40 10.41
CA ALA A 141 -14.13 -23.38 9.45
C ALA A 141 -15.57 -23.07 8.97
N GLY A 142 -15.80 -23.20 7.67
CA GLY A 142 -17.10 -22.95 7.05
C GLY A 142 -17.42 -21.48 6.75
N THR A 143 -16.51 -20.55 7.06
CA THR A 143 -16.66 -19.13 6.69
C THR A 143 -15.95 -18.81 5.37
N PRO A 144 -16.33 -17.74 4.64
CA PRO A 144 -15.63 -17.33 3.42
C PRO A 144 -14.15 -17.00 3.63
N GLY A 145 -13.78 -16.55 4.83
CA GLY A 145 -12.41 -16.20 5.20
C GLY A 145 -11.55 -17.38 5.68
N PHE A 146 -12.10 -18.59 5.76
CA PHE A 146 -11.35 -19.76 6.22
C PHE A 146 -10.15 -20.03 5.30
N GLY A 147 -8.96 -20.07 5.88
CA GLY A 147 -7.70 -20.27 5.18
C GLY A 147 -7.29 -19.12 4.25
N LYS A 148 -7.92 -17.94 4.34
CA LYS A 148 -7.61 -16.80 3.46
C LYS A 148 -6.58 -15.86 4.04
N PHE A 149 -5.57 -15.53 3.25
CA PHE A 149 -4.66 -14.41 3.52
C PHE A 149 -4.35 -13.67 2.23
N TYR A 150 -3.76 -12.49 2.35
CA TYR A 150 -3.56 -11.56 1.25
C TYR A 150 -2.14 -11.02 1.29
N THR A 151 -1.59 -10.70 0.11
CA THR A 151 -0.27 -10.08 -0.02
C THR A 151 -0.33 -8.92 -0.99
N THR A 152 0.48 -7.89 -0.72
CA THR A 152 0.80 -6.81 -1.66
C THR A 152 2.23 -6.96 -2.12
N PHE A 153 2.48 -6.91 -3.44
CA PHE A 153 3.83 -7.06 -3.97
C PHE A 153 4.02 -6.38 -5.33
N SER A 154 5.27 -6.11 -5.67
CA SER A 154 5.68 -5.68 -7.00
C SER A 154 5.73 -6.86 -7.99
N ALA A 155 5.18 -6.66 -9.18
CA ALA A 155 5.15 -7.64 -10.24
C ALA A 155 5.70 -7.05 -11.55
N SER A 156 6.32 -7.90 -12.37
CA SER A 156 6.80 -7.48 -13.70
C SER A 156 5.62 -7.13 -14.60
N SER A 157 5.76 -6.08 -15.42
CA SER A 157 4.71 -5.59 -16.33
C SER A 157 4.31 -6.59 -17.42
N ASP A 158 5.12 -7.63 -17.67
CA ASP A 158 4.78 -8.72 -18.61
C ASP A 158 4.01 -9.89 -17.94
N SER A 159 3.76 -9.80 -16.64
CA SER A 159 3.13 -10.88 -15.86
C SER A 159 1.60 -10.81 -15.81
N GLY A 160 1.00 -9.72 -16.28
CA GLY A 160 -0.44 -9.49 -16.21
C GLY A 160 -0.93 -8.31 -17.04
N THR A 161 -2.15 -7.87 -16.76
CA THR A 161 -2.74 -6.65 -17.33
C THR A 161 -3.40 -5.90 -16.19
N ALA A 162 -3.05 -4.63 -16.03
CA ALA A 162 -3.49 -3.86 -14.88
C ALA A 162 -4.99 -3.53 -14.96
N ASN A 163 -5.65 -3.47 -13.81
CA ASN A 163 -7.02 -2.99 -13.71
C ASN A 163 -7.10 -1.47 -13.83
N TYR A 164 -6.05 -0.78 -13.38
CA TYR A 164 -5.90 0.67 -13.38
C TYR A 164 -4.51 1.04 -13.89
N LEU A 165 -4.41 2.15 -14.62
CA LEU A 165 -3.14 2.70 -15.10
C LEU A 165 -2.27 1.70 -15.89
N ASP A 166 -2.90 0.80 -16.67
CA ASP A 166 -2.20 -0.19 -17.52
C ASP A 166 -1.23 0.45 -18.55
N HIS A 167 -1.55 1.67 -18.98
CA HIS A 167 -0.69 2.45 -19.88
C HIS A 167 0.51 3.10 -19.18
N ASP A 168 0.56 3.06 -17.84
CA ASP A 168 1.53 3.75 -17.00
C ASP A 168 2.31 2.76 -16.10
N ALA A 169 2.62 1.59 -16.67
CA ALA A 169 3.33 0.48 -16.03
C ALA A 169 4.77 0.35 -16.54
N GLU A 170 5.42 1.48 -16.86
CA GLU A 170 6.76 1.51 -17.47
C GLU A 170 7.85 0.93 -16.56
N ASN A 171 7.67 1.02 -15.24
CA ASN A 171 8.61 0.46 -14.28
C ASN A 171 8.19 -0.95 -13.85
N HIS A 172 6.96 -1.09 -13.35
CA HIS A 172 6.39 -2.35 -12.86
C HIS A 172 4.89 -2.21 -12.58
N GLU A 173 4.31 -3.23 -11.97
CA GLU A 173 2.93 -3.21 -11.48
C GLU A 173 2.86 -3.56 -10.00
N SER A 174 1.93 -2.94 -9.28
CA SER A 174 1.61 -3.29 -7.90
C SER A 174 0.42 -4.23 -7.87
N VAL A 175 0.54 -5.35 -7.15
CA VAL A 175 -0.47 -6.43 -7.13
C VAL A 175 -0.97 -6.69 -5.73
N VAL A 176 -2.28 -6.87 -5.59
CA VAL A 176 -2.90 -7.54 -4.44
C VAL A 176 -3.33 -8.94 -4.85
N ARG A 177 -2.91 -9.95 -4.09
CA ARG A 177 -3.28 -11.35 -4.33
C ARG A 177 -3.89 -11.97 -3.08
N GLU A 178 -4.98 -12.69 -3.29
CA GLU A 178 -5.61 -13.56 -2.28
C GLU A 178 -5.01 -14.97 -2.39
N TRP A 179 -4.69 -15.55 -1.25
CA TRP A 179 -4.19 -16.91 -1.09
C TRP A 179 -5.17 -17.72 -0.25
N SER A 180 -5.29 -19.01 -0.57
CA SER A 180 -6.16 -19.96 0.13
C SER A 180 -5.32 -21.15 0.57
N VAL A 181 -5.10 -21.33 1.86
CA VAL A 181 -4.38 -22.51 2.38
C VAL A 181 -5.29 -23.72 2.47
N ALA A 182 -4.73 -24.90 2.18
CA ALA A 182 -5.42 -26.17 2.34
C ALA A 182 -5.60 -26.55 3.83
N ASP A 183 -4.63 -26.20 4.67
CA ASP A 183 -4.64 -26.44 6.11
C ASP A 183 -4.20 -25.16 6.86
N PRO A 184 -5.12 -24.43 7.50
CA PRO A 184 -4.80 -23.24 8.30
C PRO A 184 -3.83 -23.48 9.45
N SER A 185 -3.70 -24.72 9.96
CA SER A 185 -2.77 -25.03 11.05
C SER A 185 -1.33 -25.29 10.56
N ALA A 186 -1.13 -25.45 9.26
CA ALA A 186 0.18 -25.72 8.68
C ALA A 186 1.11 -24.50 8.74
N ASN A 187 2.40 -24.74 8.96
CA ASN A 187 3.45 -23.72 8.92
C ASN A 187 4.12 -23.60 7.54
N ARG A 188 3.54 -24.25 6.52
CA ARG A 188 3.97 -24.17 5.12
C ARG A 188 2.74 -24.01 4.25
N PHE A 189 2.83 -23.08 3.31
CA PHE A 189 1.80 -22.83 2.33
C PHE A 189 1.65 -24.03 1.40
N GLN A 190 0.43 -24.53 1.31
CA GLN A 190 -0.04 -25.39 0.23
C GLN A 190 -1.47 -24.95 -0.07
N GLY A 191 -1.77 -24.70 -1.33
CA GLY A 191 -3.10 -24.24 -1.71
C GLY A 191 -3.13 -23.53 -3.05
N SER A 192 -4.02 -22.57 -3.18
CA SER A 192 -4.24 -21.81 -4.42
C SER A 192 -4.21 -20.32 -4.16
N SER A 193 -4.14 -19.54 -5.23
CA SER A 193 -4.26 -18.09 -5.14
C SER A 193 -4.92 -17.49 -6.38
N ARG A 194 -5.43 -16.27 -6.21
CA ARG A 194 -6.01 -15.47 -7.28
C ARG A 194 -5.62 -14.01 -7.09
N GLU A 195 -5.33 -13.35 -8.19
CA GLU A 195 -5.16 -11.91 -8.22
C GLU A 195 -6.51 -11.22 -7.96
N ILE A 196 -6.49 -10.13 -7.18
CA ILE A 196 -7.70 -9.35 -6.88
C ILE A 196 -7.61 -7.92 -7.39
N PHE A 197 -6.40 -7.39 -7.54
CA PHE A 197 -6.15 -6.03 -7.99
C PHE A 197 -4.73 -5.90 -8.56
N ARG A 198 -4.59 -5.12 -9.63
CA ARG A 198 -3.32 -4.72 -10.23
C ARG A 198 -3.39 -3.28 -10.70
N ILE A 199 -2.32 -2.52 -10.47
CA ILE A 199 -2.16 -1.13 -10.91
C ILE A 199 -0.76 -0.89 -11.48
N GLY A 200 -0.65 -0.16 -12.58
CA GLY A 200 0.63 0.26 -13.16
C GLY A 200 1.40 1.21 -12.25
N GLN A 201 2.72 1.13 -12.29
CA GLN A 201 3.66 2.02 -11.60
C GLN A 201 4.67 2.58 -12.61
N PHE A 202 4.70 3.90 -12.76
CA PHE A 202 5.60 4.59 -13.69
C PHE A 202 7.00 4.82 -13.09
N ALA A 203 7.10 4.92 -11.76
CA ALA A 203 8.38 5.01 -11.05
C ALA A 203 8.63 3.81 -10.13
N GLN A 204 9.81 3.80 -9.54
CA GLN A 204 10.31 2.70 -8.68
C GLN A 204 9.92 2.88 -7.20
N ASN A 205 9.35 4.02 -6.83
CA ASN A 205 9.10 4.45 -5.46
C ASN A 205 7.65 4.89 -5.27
N HIS A 206 7.20 4.95 -4.01
CA HIS A 206 5.84 5.28 -3.58
C HIS A 206 4.78 4.33 -4.18
N ASN A 207 5.11 3.04 -4.14
CA ASN A 207 4.31 1.94 -4.70
C ASN A 207 3.19 1.50 -3.74
N ILE A 208 2.61 0.31 -3.98
CA ILE A 208 1.76 -0.35 -3.00
C ILE A 208 2.51 -0.66 -1.70
N GLY A 209 1.86 -0.37 -0.59
CA GLY A 209 2.41 -0.53 0.75
C GLY A 209 1.72 -1.64 1.54
N ASN A 210 1.41 -1.31 2.79
CA ASN A 210 0.83 -2.26 3.74
C ASN A 210 -0.60 -2.67 3.34
N ILE A 211 -1.03 -3.81 3.87
CA ILE A 211 -2.37 -4.37 3.73
C ILE A 211 -2.85 -4.86 5.09
N ALA A 212 -4.12 -4.59 5.43
CA ALA A 212 -4.66 -4.92 6.74
C ALA A 212 -6.18 -5.08 6.71
N PHE A 213 -6.69 -5.84 7.67
CA PHE A 213 -8.08 -5.75 8.12
C PHE A 213 -8.11 -4.93 9.40
N ASN A 214 -9.23 -4.27 9.69
CA ASN A 214 -9.39 -3.61 10.99
C ASN A 214 -9.39 -4.66 12.14
N PRO A 215 -8.37 -4.67 13.02
CA PRO A 215 -8.27 -5.67 14.09
C PRO A 215 -9.32 -5.45 15.20
N ALA A 216 -9.97 -4.29 15.25
CA ALA A 216 -11.00 -3.97 16.23
C ALA A 216 -12.41 -4.34 15.78
N ALA A 217 -12.63 -4.58 14.48
CA ALA A 217 -13.93 -4.94 13.93
C ALA A 217 -14.33 -6.36 14.34
N ARG A 218 -15.62 -6.57 14.63
CA ARG A 218 -16.21 -7.84 15.08
C ARG A 218 -17.28 -8.32 14.10
N PRO A 219 -17.58 -9.63 14.05
CA PRO A 219 -18.67 -10.14 13.23
C PRO A 219 -19.98 -9.36 13.44
N GLY A 220 -20.52 -8.79 12.37
CA GLY A 220 -21.70 -7.94 12.39
C GLY A 220 -21.42 -6.44 12.29
N ASP A 221 -20.18 -5.99 12.54
CA ASP A 221 -19.76 -4.62 12.27
C ASP A 221 -19.66 -4.39 10.76
N ALA A 222 -20.00 -3.19 10.30
CA ALA A 222 -19.90 -2.82 8.89
C ALA A 222 -18.48 -2.94 8.32
N ASP A 223 -17.47 -2.84 9.19
CA ASP A 223 -16.06 -2.87 8.83
C ASP A 223 -15.44 -4.28 8.89
N PHE A 224 -16.21 -5.27 9.39
CA PHE A 224 -15.69 -6.62 9.55
C PHE A 224 -15.46 -7.31 8.21
N GLY A 225 -14.21 -7.71 7.97
CA GLY A 225 -13.82 -8.34 6.70
C GLY A 225 -13.54 -7.35 5.57
N MET A 226 -13.52 -6.05 5.84
CA MET A 226 -13.05 -5.04 4.89
C MET A 226 -11.52 -5.06 4.81
N LEU A 227 -11.00 -5.31 3.61
CA LEU A 227 -9.57 -5.33 3.32
C LEU A 227 -9.12 -3.94 2.88
N TYR A 228 -8.14 -3.39 3.58
CA TYR A 228 -7.52 -2.11 3.29
C TYR A 228 -6.09 -2.35 2.80
N PHE A 229 -5.68 -1.62 1.76
CA PHE A 229 -4.29 -1.55 1.34
C PHE A 229 -3.95 -0.10 0.97
N SER A 230 -2.69 0.28 1.16
CA SER A 230 -2.21 1.63 0.84
C SER A 230 -1.54 1.66 -0.53
N LEU A 231 -1.80 2.70 -1.31
CA LEU A 231 -1.03 3.08 -2.48
C LEU A 231 -0.38 4.44 -2.19
N GLY A 232 0.85 4.64 -2.69
CA GLY A 232 1.43 5.96 -2.79
C GLY A 232 1.14 6.60 -4.14
N ASP A 233 1.66 7.81 -4.31
CA ASP A 233 1.43 8.68 -5.48
C ASP A 233 2.10 8.19 -6.79
N GLY A 234 2.79 7.05 -6.75
CA GLY A 234 3.56 6.48 -7.87
C GLY A 234 4.95 7.07 -8.04
N GLY A 235 5.33 8.04 -7.20
CA GLY A 235 6.70 8.47 -7.01
C GLY A 235 7.19 9.46 -8.06
N GLY A 236 8.50 9.41 -8.32
CA GLY A 236 9.18 10.40 -9.14
C GLY A 236 9.52 11.69 -8.38
N ALA A 237 10.69 12.27 -8.69
CA ALA A 237 11.14 13.48 -8.03
C ALA A 237 10.24 14.68 -8.39
N ASN A 238 9.79 15.41 -7.38
CA ASN A 238 8.90 16.58 -7.49
C ASN A 238 7.46 16.28 -7.96
N ASP A 239 6.94 15.08 -7.69
CA ASP A 239 5.54 14.70 -7.98
C ASP A 239 5.13 15.04 -9.43
N PRO A 240 5.75 14.41 -10.43
CA PRO A 240 5.65 14.83 -11.83
C PRO A 240 4.23 14.75 -12.41
N ASN A 241 3.38 13.92 -11.80
CA ASN A 241 1.98 13.72 -12.21
C ASN A 241 1.00 14.46 -11.29
N GLU A 242 1.47 15.20 -10.28
CA GLU A 242 0.66 15.91 -9.28
C GLU A 242 -0.33 14.99 -8.53
N ASN A 243 0.05 13.73 -8.32
CA ASN A 243 -0.79 12.72 -7.69
C ASN A 243 -0.84 12.92 -6.17
N GLY A 244 0.25 13.37 -5.53
CA GLY A 244 0.40 13.38 -4.08
C GLY A 244 -0.59 14.27 -3.31
N GLN A 245 -1.35 15.13 -4.00
CA GLN A 245 -2.44 15.95 -3.44
C GLN A 245 -3.77 15.78 -4.20
N SER A 246 -3.84 14.84 -5.14
CA SER A 246 -5.00 14.61 -5.98
C SER A 246 -6.02 13.75 -5.25
N LEU A 247 -7.28 14.19 -5.22
CA LEU A 247 -8.40 13.35 -4.75
C LEU A 247 -9.13 12.66 -5.91
N SER A 248 -8.70 12.90 -7.15
CA SER A 248 -9.33 12.33 -8.35
C SER A 248 -8.61 11.11 -8.90
N GLU A 249 -7.36 10.88 -8.50
CA GLU A 249 -6.58 9.70 -8.88
C GLU A 249 -6.42 8.75 -7.68
N PRO A 250 -6.40 7.43 -7.91
CA PRO A 250 -6.26 6.43 -6.85
C PRO A 250 -4.80 6.25 -6.36
N MET A 251 -3.90 7.17 -6.74
CA MET A 251 -2.47 7.22 -6.42
C MET A 251 -2.24 8.38 -5.46
#